data_AF-A0A5R2N686-F1
#
_entry.id   AF-A0A5R2N686-F1
#
_cell.length_a   1.000
_cell.length_b   1.000
_cell.length_c   1.000
_cell.angle_alpha   90.00
_cell.angle_beta   90.00
_cell.angle_gamma   90.00
#
_symmetry.space_group_name_H-M   'P 1'
#
loop_
_entity.id
_entity.type
_entity.pdbx_description
1 polymer ?
#
loop_
_entity_poly.entity_id
_entity_poly.type
_entity_poly.pdbx_seq_one_letter_code
_entity_poly.pdbx_strand_id
1 'polypeptide(L)'
;RDPQASSFFQEDAAGFLTAAMMYVNGNAPSHRRTLATVCQLASRKGRDLLDVAKKFTEFPSTADAGKAVLEKTRDRGLQTLEATLESKLALWRDSDIQQSLSGSDFSFEDLKDRPITVYIDIPFGKMEPYAP
;
A
#
# COMPACT_ATOMS: atom_id res chain seq x y z
N ARG A 1 -10.99 -0.65 -26.66
CA ARG A 1 -10.29 -0.52 -25.36
C ARG A 1 -11.18 0.33 -24.48
N ASP A 2 -11.56 -0.16 -23.30
CA ASP A 2 -12.42 0.58 -22.36
C ASP A 2 -11.61 1.73 -21.72
N PRO A 3 -12.04 3.00 -21.85
CA PRO A 3 -11.36 4.14 -21.24
C PRO A 3 -11.34 4.13 -19.71
N GLN A 4 -12.25 3.41 -19.05
CA GLN A 4 -12.33 3.30 -17.57
C GLN A 4 -11.50 2.16 -16.99
N ALA A 5 -10.84 1.34 -17.82
CA ALA A 5 -10.04 0.23 -17.31
C ALA A 5 -8.91 0.72 -16.38
N SER A 6 -8.33 1.89 -16.65
CA SER A 6 -7.24 2.46 -15.84
C SER A 6 -7.68 2.85 -14.43
N SER A 7 -8.86 3.48 -14.27
CA SER A 7 -9.41 3.87 -12.97
C SER A 7 -9.77 2.64 -12.14
N PHE A 8 -10.42 1.64 -12.76
CA PHE A 8 -10.73 0.37 -12.10
C PHE A 8 -9.50 -0.32 -11.51
N PHE A 9 -8.39 -0.41 -12.24
CA PHE A 9 -7.17 -1.04 -11.72
C PHE A 9 -6.50 -0.23 -10.60
N GLN A 10 -6.66 1.10 -10.62
CA GLN A 10 -6.17 1.96 -9.54
C GLN A 10 -7.02 1.77 -8.27
N GLU A 11 -8.34 1.68 -8.41
CA GLU A 11 -9.27 1.40 -7.31
C GLU A 11 -9.05 0.00 -6.71
N ASP A 12 -8.84 -1.01 -7.55
CA ASP A 12 -8.52 -2.38 -7.13
C ASP A 12 -7.21 -2.44 -6.33
N ALA A 13 -6.17 -1.75 -6.81
CA ALA A 13 -4.90 -1.63 -6.08
C ALA A 13 -5.06 -0.84 -4.77
N ALA A 14 -5.88 0.22 -4.75
CA ALA A 14 -6.16 0.99 -3.55
C ALA A 14 -6.95 0.17 -2.51
N GLY A 15 -7.93 -0.63 -2.94
CA GLY A 15 -8.67 -1.55 -2.09
C GLY A 15 -7.77 -2.61 -1.46
N PHE A 16 -6.88 -3.20 -2.27
CA PHE A 16 -5.87 -4.14 -1.76
C PHE A 16 -4.91 -3.48 -0.76
N LEU A 17 -4.42 -2.28 -1.05
CA LEU A 17 -3.50 -1.56 -0.15
C LEU A 17 -4.19 -1.18 1.17
N THR A 18 -5.47 -0.80 1.12
CA THR A 18 -6.29 -0.53 2.31
C THR A 18 -6.41 -1.78 3.18
N ALA A 19 -6.71 -2.93 2.57
CA ALA A 19 -6.74 -4.20 3.28
C ALA A 19 -5.38 -4.56 3.90
N ALA A 20 -4.26 -4.29 3.19
CA ALA A 20 -2.92 -4.47 3.73
C ALA A 20 -2.67 -3.62 4.99
N MET A 21 -3.07 -2.34 4.97
CA MET A 21 -2.95 -1.45 6.13
C MET A 21 -3.78 -1.95 7.32
N MET A 22 -5.04 -2.33 7.08
CA MET A 22 -5.93 -2.86 8.13
C MET A 22 -5.41 -4.17 8.71
N TYR A 23 -4.95 -5.09 7.86
CA TYR A 23 -4.39 -6.36 8.28
C TYR A 23 -3.14 -6.16 9.14
N VAL A 24 -2.21 -5.30 8.71
CA VAL A 24 -0.98 -5.00 9.46
C VAL A 24 -1.33 -4.37 10.81
N ASN A 25 -2.24 -3.39 10.84
CA ASN A 25 -2.64 -2.74 12.09
C ASN A 25 -3.28 -3.73 13.09
N GLY A 26 -4.11 -4.65 12.61
CA GLY A 26 -4.82 -5.61 13.45
C GLY A 26 -3.99 -6.82 13.88
N ASN A 27 -3.07 -7.31 13.05
CA ASN A 27 -2.43 -8.61 13.23
C ASN A 27 -0.91 -8.57 13.40
N ALA A 28 -0.23 -7.49 12.99
CA ALA A 28 1.21 -7.40 13.18
C ALA A 28 1.55 -7.11 14.66
N PRO A 29 2.66 -7.67 15.18
CA PRO A 29 3.23 -7.25 16.45
C PRO A 29 3.44 -5.73 16.46
N SER A 30 3.33 -5.06 17.61
CA SER A 30 3.35 -3.59 17.69
C SER A 30 4.55 -2.95 16.98
N HIS A 31 5.75 -3.54 17.09
CA HIS A 31 6.97 -3.06 16.43
C HIS A 31 6.99 -3.26 14.89
N ARG A 32 6.01 -3.97 14.33
CA ARG A 32 5.82 -4.20 12.89
C ARG A 32 4.55 -3.54 12.34
N ARG A 33 3.84 -2.74 13.14
CA ARG A 33 2.68 -1.95 12.67
C ARG A 33 3.16 -0.70 11.95
N THR A 34 3.89 -0.91 10.85
CA THR A 34 4.66 0.13 10.16
C THR A 34 4.31 0.16 8.68
N LEU A 35 4.47 1.32 8.05
CA LEU A 35 4.28 1.45 6.59
C LEU A 35 5.26 0.59 5.81
N ALA A 36 6.46 0.36 6.33
CA ALA A 36 7.41 -0.60 5.75
C ALA A 36 6.81 -2.01 5.66
N THR A 37 6.13 -2.48 6.73
CA THR A 37 5.47 -3.79 6.74
C THR A 37 4.31 -3.85 5.75
N VAL A 38 3.54 -2.77 5.62
CA VAL A 38 2.48 -2.65 4.60
C VAL A 38 3.08 -2.76 3.19
N CYS A 39 4.15 -2.02 2.88
CA CYS A 39 4.81 -2.06 1.57
C CYS A 39 5.40 -3.44 1.25
N GLN A 40 6.03 -4.09 2.22
CA GLN A 40 6.57 -5.46 2.06
C GLN A 40 5.48 -6.50 1.79
N LEU A 41 4.33 -6.36 2.43
CA LEU A 41 3.18 -7.23 2.23
C LEU A 41 2.52 -6.96 0.88
N ALA A 42 2.40 -5.69 0.49
CA ALA A 42 1.79 -5.30 -0.77
C ALA A 42 2.67 -5.53 -2.00
N SER A 43 3.98 -5.72 -1.82
CA SER A 43 4.94 -6.02 -2.89
C SER A 43 5.06 -7.52 -3.23
N ARG A 44 4.29 -8.38 -2.57
CA ARG A 44 4.29 -9.83 -2.83
C ARG A 44 3.69 -10.13 -4.20
N LYS A 45 4.16 -11.21 -4.82
CA LYS A 45 3.77 -11.63 -6.17
C LYS A 45 3.50 -13.13 -6.23
N GLY A 46 2.77 -13.56 -7.25
CA GLY A 46 2.50 -14.96 -7.54
C GLY A 46 1.88 -15.68 -6.33
N ARG A 47 2.53 -16.76 -5.89
CA ARG A 47 2.03 -17.56 -4.77
C ARG A 47 2.01 -16.78 -3.46
N ASP A 48 3.03 -15.96 -3.19
CA ASP A 48 3.09 -15.15 -1.98
C ASP A 48 1.94 -14.14 -1.89
N LEU A 49 1.54 -13.55 -3.03
CA LEU A 49 0.38 -12.66 -3.10
C LEU A 49 -0.91 -13.40 -2.78
N LEU A 50 -1.09 -14.61 -3.32
CA LEU A 50 -2.26 -15.44 -3.03
C LEU A 50 -2.30 -15.88 -1.56
N ASP A 51 -1.14 -16.12 -0.95
CA ASP A 51 -1.08 -16.45 0.48
C ASP A 51 -1.38 -15.24 1.37
N VAL A 52 -1.00 -14.02 0.95
CA VAL A 52 -1.47 -12.78 1.58
C VAL A 52 -2.99 -12.64 1.45
N ALA A 53 -3.55 -12.90 0.26
CA ALA A 53 -4.99 -12.81 0.05
C ALA A 53 -5.77 -13.81 0.93
N LYS A 54 -5.27 -15.04 1.10
CA LYS A 54 -5.85 -16.01 2.06
C LYS A 54 -5.84 -15.46 3.49
N LYS A 55 -4.72 -14.89 3.94
CA LYS A 55 -4.65 -14.26 5.28
C LYS A 55 -5.65 -13.13 5.44
N PHE A 56 -5.89 -12.34 4.38
CA PHE A 56 -6.94 -11.32 4.42
C PHE A 56 -8.33 -11.91 4.61
N THR A 57 -8.63 -13.07 4.02
CA THR A 57 -9.93 -13.74 4.20
C THR A 57 -10.21 -14.21 5.64
N GLU A 58 -9.16 -14.42 6.44
CA GLU A 58 -9.28 -14.83 7.84
C GLU A 58 -9.68 -13.66 8.76
N PHE A 59 -9.59 -12.42 8.28
CA PHE A 59 -9.85 -11.23 9.08
C PHE A 59 -11.07 -10.46 8.53
N PRO A 60 -12.16 -10.30 9.31
CA PRO A 60 -13.43 -9.76 8.81
C PRO A 60 -13.31 -8.43 8.07
N SER A 61 -12.47 -7.53 8.57
CA SER A 61 -12.31 -6.19 7.98
C SER A 61 -11.52 -6.17 6.66
N THR A 62 -10.89 -7.28 6.28
CA THR A 62 -10.10 -7.42 5.04
C THR A 62 -10.61 -8.54 4.14
N ALA A 63 -11.66 -9.25 4.57
CA ALA A 63 -12.03 -10.52 3.95
C ALA A 63 -12.49 -10.37 2.50
N ASP A 64 -13.25 -9.33 2.20
CA ASP A 64 -13.76 -9.11 0.84
C ASP A 64 -12.65 -8.72 -0.14
N ALA A 65 -11.65 -7.96 0.31
CA ALA A 65 -10.46 -7.67 -0.49
C ALA A 65 -9.65 -8.96 -0.76
N GLY A 66 -9.53 -9.84 0.24
CA GLY A 66 -8.90 -11.15 0.08
C GLY A 66 -9.62 -12.01 -0.97
N LYS A 67 -10.95 -12.13 -0.88
CA LYS A 67 -11.77 -12.87 -1.86
C LYS A 67 -11.64 -12.29 -3.26
N ALA A 68 -11.71 -10.96 -3.39
CA ALA A 68 -11.57 -10.28 -4.67
C ALA A 68 -10.23 -10.60 -5.36
N VAL A 69 -9.14 -10.75 -4.62
CA VAL A 69 -7.85 -11.19 -5.18
C VAL A 69 -7.86 -12.67 -5.58
N LEU A 70 -8.45 -13.53 -4.75
CA LEU A 70 -8.51 -14.98 -5.00
C LEU A 70 -9.40 -15.35 -6.20
N GLU A 71 -10.40 -14.52 -6.51
CA GLU A 71 -11.29 -14.70 -7.67
C GLU A 71 -10.64 -14.27 -9.00
N LYS A 72 -9.51 -13.55 -8.97
CA LYS A 72 -8.83 -13.08 -10.18
C LYS A 72 -8.14 -14.23 -10.91
N THR A 73 -8.29 -14.25 -12.23
CA THR A 73 -7.53 -15.16 -13.09
C THR A 73 -6.07 -14.74 -13.18
N ARG A 74 -5.18 -15.73 -13.31
CA ARG A 74 -3.73 -15.51 -13.33
C ARG A 74 -3.24 -14.77 -14.57
N ASP A 75 -3.88 -15.01 -15.71
CA ASP A 75 -3.54 -14.50 -17.04
C ASP A 75 -3.88 -13.02 -17.26
N ARG A 76 -4.76 -12.44 -16.43
CA ARG A 76 -5.21 -11.05 -16.62
C ARG A 76 -5.34 -10.28 -15.32
N GLY A 77 -6.21 -10.72 -14.42
CA GLY A 77 -6.55 -9.96 -13.21
C GLY A 77 -5.37 -9.85 -12.24
N LEU A 78 -4.71 -10.98 -11.95
CA LEU A 78 -3.62 -11.01 -10.99
C LEU A 78 -2.37 -10.28 -11.50
N GLN A 79 -1.99 -10.50 -12.77
CA GLN A 79 -0.86 -9.81 -13.40
C GLN A 79 -1.09 -8.29 -13.45
N THR A 80 -2.31 -7.84 -13.71
CA THR A 80 -2.61 -6.40 -13.76
C THR A 80 -2.52 -5.78 -12.37
N LEU A 81 -3.05 -6.44 -11.35
CA LEU A 81 -2.92 -5.99 -9.96
C LEU A 81 -1.44 -5.90 -9.55
N GLU A 82 -0.65 -6.94 -9.81
CA GLU A 82 0.78 -6.96 -9.53
C GLU A 82 1.52 -5.83 -10.25
N ALA A 83 1.21 -5.58 -11.53
CA ALA A 83 1.83 -4.51 -12.31
C ALA A 83 1.44 -3.12 -11.79
N THR A 84 0.19 -2.91 -11.38
CA THR A 84 -0.25 -1.64 -10.80
C THR A 84 0.41 -1.41 -9.44
N LEU A 85 0.43 -2.42 -8.56
CA LEU A 85 1.12 -2.34 -7.27
C LEU A 85 2.62 -2.08 -7.45
N GLU A 86 3.26 -2.79 -8.38
CA GLU A 86 4.66 -2.56 -8.77
C GLU A 86 4.90 -1.10 -9.15
N SER A 87 4.10 -0.56 -10.06
CA SER A 87 4.24 0.80 -10.55
C SER A 87 4.08 1.85 -9.44
N LYS A 88 3.16 1.63 -8.49
CA LYS A 88 2.87 2.57 -7.41
C LYS A 88 3.81 2.42 -6.21
N LEU A 89 4.29 1.21 -5.96
CA LEU A 89 5.12 0.88 -4.79
C LEU A 89 6.61 0.78 -5.12
N ALA A 90 7.03 0.97 -6.37
CA ALA A 90 8.41 0.81 -6.80
C ALA A 90 9.42 1.56 -5.92
N LEU A 91 9.16 2.85 -5.66
CA LEU A 91 10.00 3.69 -4.80
C LEU A 91 10.02 3.20 -3.35
N TRP A 92 8.88 2.76 -2.83
CA TRP A 92 8.69 2.33 -1.44
C TRP A 92 9.37 1.00 -1.08
N ARG A 93 10.02 0.35 -2.06
CA ARG A 93 10.85 -0.84 -1.84
C ARG A 93 12.31 -0.53 -1.61
N ASP A 94 12.71 0.71 -1.79
CA ASP A 94 14.03 1.18 -1.43
C ASP A 94 14.29 0.93 0.06
N SER A 95 15.46 0.38 0.39
CA SER A 95 15.79 -0.02 1.77
C SER A 95 15.88 1.18 2.71
N ASP A 96 16.34 2.32 2.22
CA ASP A 96 16.54 3.53 3.02
C ASP A 96 15.18 4.18 3.30
N ILE A 97 14.28 4.14 2.32
CA ILE A 97 12.87 4.53 2.52
C ILE A 97 12.19 3.57 3.51
N GLN A 98 12.34 2.26 3.36
CA GLN A 98 11.74 1.32 4.31
C GLN A 98 12.28 1.47 5.72
N GLN A 99 13.58 1.74 5.87
CA GLN A 99 14.18 2.03 7.16
C GLN A 99 13.56 3.28 7.78
N SER A 100 13.40 4.35 6.99
CA SER A 100 12.76 5.60 7.44
C SER A 100 11.29 5.40 7.84
N LEU A 101 10.58 4.46 7.20
CA LEU A 101 9.19 4.12 7.49
C LEU A 101 9.00 3.06 8.59
N SER A 102 10.10 2.54 9.16
CA SER A 102 10.06 1.45 10.14
C SER A 102 9.75 1.93 11.56
N GLY A 103 9.72 3.26 11.79
CA GLY A 103 9.36 3.86 13.06
C GLY A 103 8.65 5.20 12.85
N SER A 104 7.83 5.56 13.82
CA SER A 104 7.28 6.90 13.99
C SER A 104 7.33 7.21 15.48
N ASP A 105 7.87 8.37 15.85
CA ASP A 105 7.78 8.96 17.19
C ASP A 105 6.61 9.96 17.29
N PHE A 106 5.76 9.99 16.25
CA PHE A 106 4.64 10.90 16.09
C PHE A 106 3.29 10.16 16.02
N SER A 107 2.29 10.68 16.75
CA SER A 107 0.87 10.30 16.64
C SER A 107 0.06 11.47 16.11
N PHE A 108 -0.87 11.25 15.17
CA PHE A 108 -1.71 12.33 14.63
C PHE A 108 -2.54 13.05 15.69
N GLU A 109 -2.90 12.36 16.78
CA GLU A 109 -3.59 12.91 17.93
C GLU A 109 -2.81 14.05 18.59
N ASP A 110 -1.47 14.00 18.56
CA ASP A 110 -0.61 15.03 19.14
C ASP A 110 -0.83 16.40 18.51
N LEU A 111 -1.34 16.46 17.28
CA LEU A 111 -1.67 17.72 16.58
C LEU A 111 -2.77 18.52 17.27
N LYS A 112 -3.53 17.91 18.18
CA LYS A 112 -4.53 18.61 19.01
C LYS A 112 -3.89 19.41 20.13
N ASP A 113 -2.76 18.91 20.66
CA ASP A 113 -2.15 19.42 21.89
C ASP A 113 -0.91 20.27 21.61
N ARG A 114 -0.24 20.04 20.47
CA ARG A 114 0.98 20.77 20.09
C ARG A 114 1.11 21.00 18.58
N PRO A 115 1.63 22.16 18.15
CA PRO A 115 1.98 22.39 16.75
C PRO A 115 3.19 21.54 16.35
N ILE A 116 3.20 21.07 15.10
CA ILE A 116 4.30 20.30 14.51
C ILE A 116 4.72 20.94 13.20
N THR A 117 6.03 21.01 12.97
CA THR A 117 6.61 21.53 11.73
C THR A 117 6.97 20.37 10.82
N VAL A 118 6.36 20.33 9.64
CA VAL A 118 6.68 19.36 8.59
C VAL A 118 7.70 19.99 7.64
N TYR A 119 8.85 19.33 7.48
CA TYR A 119 9.84 19.70 6.47
C TYR A 119 9.65 18.79 5.26
N ILE A 120 9.40 19.39 4.10
CA ILE A 120 9.27 18.68 2.82
C ILE A 120 10.44 19.11 1.95
N ASP A 121 11.41 18.21 1.77
CA ASP A 121 12.49 18.42 0.81
C ASP A 121 12.04 17.98 -0.58
N ILE A 122 11.92 18.95 -1.48
CA ILE A 122 11.63 18.72 -2.89
C ILE A 122 12.90 19.01 -3.68
N PRO A 123 13.50 18.03 -4.38
CA PRO A 123 14.64 18.29 -5.23
C PRO A 123 14.29 19.35 -6.28
N PHE A 124 15.08 20.43 -6.37
CA PHE A 124 14.76 21.58 -7.22
C PHE A 124 14.53 21.19 -8.69
N GLY A 125 15.29 20.23 -9.21
CA GLY A 125 15.13 19.72 -10.58
C GLY A 125 13.88 18.86 -10.82
N LYS A 126 13.06 18.60 -9.80
CA LYS A 126 11.76 17.91 -9.89
C LYS A 126 10.58 18.86 -9.74
N MET A 127 10.83 20.15 -9.50
CA MET A 127 9.79 21.17 -9.47
C MET A 127 9.49 21.62 -10.89
N GLU A 128 8.29 21.34 -11.37
CA GLU A 128 7.76 21.91 -12.61
C GLU A 128 6.84 23.10 -12.27
N PRO A 129 6.78 24.14 -13.12
CA PRO A 129 5.83 25.23 -12.93
C PRO A 129 4.40 24.68 -12.86
N TYR A 130 3.67 25.06 -11.82
CA TYR A 130 2.25 24.75 -11.72
C TYR A 130 1.49 25.40 -12.87
N ALA A 131 0.80 24.61 -13.69
CA ALA A 131 -0.10 25.07 -14.75
C ALA A 131 -1.51 24.50 -14.50
N PRO A 132 -2.51 25.34 -14.18
CA PRO A 132 -3.89 24.91 -13.91
C PRO A 132 -4.65 24.48 -15.17
#